data_AF-A0A7V4B1V4-F1
#
_entry.id   AF-A0A7V4B1V4-F1
#
_cell.length_a   1.000
_cell.length_b   1.000
_cell.length_c   1.000
_cell.angle_alpha   90.00
_cell.angle_beta   90.00
_cell.angle_gamma   90.00
#
_symmetry.space_group_name_H-M   'P 1'
#
loop_
_entity.id
_entity.type
_entity.pdbx_description
1 polymer ?
#
loop_
_entity_poly.entity_id
_entity_poly.type
_entity_poly.pdbx_seq_one_letter_code
_entity_poly.pdbx_strand_id
1 'polypeptide(L)' 'MNISASRIDCYLTCPLKYKFRYIDQIEPDCIQPALAFGSSVHRTVKYFYKRLLAGEVP' A
#
# COMPACT_ATOMS: atom_id res chain seq x y z
N MET A 1 -16.42 -2.57 9.71
CA MET A 1 -15.12 -2.31 10.37
C MET A 1 -14.04 -2.92 9.50
N ASN A 2 -13.19 -2.12 8.85
CA ASN A 2 -12.13 -2.64 7.97
C ASN A 2 -10.86 -2.89 8.79
N ILE A 3 -10.50 -4.16 8.94
CA ILE A 3 -9.33 -4.62 9.68
C ILE A 3 -8.25 -5.02 8.67
N SER A 4 -7.02 -4.56 8.89
CA SER A 4 -5.83 -4.98 8.13
C SER A 4 -4.64 -5.08 9.08
N ALA A 5 -3.66 -5.92 8.72
CA ALA A 5 -2.41 -6.04 9.49
C ALA A 5 -1.75 -4.67 9.71
N SER A 6 -1.64 -3.85 8.65
CA SER A 6 -1.08 -2.50 8.73
C SER A 6 -1.83 -1.53 9.66
N ARG A 7 -3.15 -1.72 9.84
CA ARG A 7 -3.97 -0.92 10.78
C ARG A 7 -3.71 -1.37 12.22
N ILE A 8 -3.63 -2.68 12.45
CA ILE A 8 -3.31 -3.27 13.76
C ILE A 8 -1.92 -2.82 14.18
N ASP A 9 -0.91 -3.00 13.33
CA ASP A 9 0.48 -2.64 13.61
C ASP A 9 0.61 -1.15 13.93
N CYS A 10 -0.10 -0.28 13.19
CA CYS A 10 -0.11 1.15 13.47
C CYS A 10 -0.70 1.48 14.84
N TYR A 11 -1.79 0.80 15.24
CA TYR A 11 -2.40 1.01 16.56
C TYR A 11 -1.47 0.53 17.68
N LEU A 12 -0.89 -0.66 17.53
CA LEU A 12 0.06 -1.23 18.49
C LEU A 12 1.33 -0.37 18.62
N THR A 13 1.78 0.25 17.53
CA THR A 13 2.93 1.18 17.55
C THR A 13 2.59 2.50 18.25
N CYS A 14 1.45 3.10 17.91
CA CYS A 14 1.01 4.38 18.50
C CYS A 14 -0.49 4.62 18.22
N PRO A 15 -1.37 4.57 19.24
CA PRO A 15 -2.80 4.82 19.08
C PRO A 15 -3.13 6.22 18.53
N LEU A 16 -2.34 7.25 18.89
CA LEU A 16 -2.55 8.61 18.37
C LEU A 16 -2.29 8.69 16.87
N LYS A 17 -1.22 8.05 16.38
CA LYS A 17 -0.93 7.95 14.94
C LYS A 17 -2.05 7.21 14.20
N TYR A 18 -2.60 6.16 14.80
CA TYR A 18 -3.75 5.46 14.25
C TYR A 18 -4.95 6.40 14.11
N LYS A 19 -5.28 7.16 15.16
CA LYS A 19 -6.38 8.14 15.13
C LYS A 19 -6.21 9.13 13.98
N PHE A 20 -5.06 9.81 13.90
CA PHE A 20 -4.79 10.78 12.84
C PHE A 20 -4.91 10.19 11.44
N ARG A 21 -4.34 9.00 11.22
CA ARG A 21 -4.32 8.37 9.88
C ARG A 21 -5.66 7.76 9.48
N TYR A 22 -6.36 7.11 10.40
CA TYR A 22 -7.45 6.19 10.06
C TYR A 22 -8.82 6.56 10.62
N ILE A 23 -8.89 7.49 11.57
CA ILE A 23 -10.13 8.04 12.12
C ILE A 23 -10.31 9.45 11.55
N ASP A 24 -9.36 10.33 11.85
CA ASP A 24 -9.39 11.73 11.42
C ASP A 24 -9.00 11.89 9.93
N GLN A 25 -8.35 10.87 9.35
CA GLN A 25 -7.97 10.78 7.93
C GLN A 25 -7.18 12.01 7.43
N ILE A 26 -6.26 12.50 8.25
CA ILE A 26 -5.37 13.60 7.88
C ILE A 26 -4.50 13.14 6.71
N GLU A 27 -4.58 13.87 5.60
CA GLU A 27 -3.79 13.58 4.41
C GLU A 27 -2.30 13.81 4.69
N PRO A 28 -1.41 12.89 4.28
CA PRO A 28 0.03 13.12 4.38
C PRO A 28 0.49 14.11 3.31
N ASP A 29 1.35 15.05 3.69
CA ASP A 29 1.89 16.07 2.78
C ASP A 29 2.66 15.47 1.58
N CYS A 30 3.23 14.28 1.76
CA CYS A 30 3.95 13.58 0.71
C CYS A 30 3.83 12.06 0.81
N ILE A 31 3.95 11.41 -0.35
CA ILE A 31 4.09 9.96 -0.44
C ILE A 31 5.56 9.61 -0.21
N GLN A 32 5.82 8.62 0.64
CA GLN A 32 7.17 8.13 0.87
C GLN A 32 7.77 7.56 -0.44
N PRO A 33 8.96 8.01 -0.89
CA PRO A 33 9.54 7.57 -2.16
C PRO A 33 9.66 6.04 -2.29
N ALA A 34 10.01 5.37 -1.18
CA ALA A 34 10.08 3.91 -1.12
C ALA A 34 8.73 3.23 -1.41
N LEU A 35 7.63 3.80 -0.92
CA LEU A 35 6.28 3.28 -1.15
C LEU A 35 5.87 3.44 -2.63
N ALA A 36 6.18 4.58 -3.23
CA ALA A 36 5.93 4.83 -4.65
C ALA A 36 6.73 3.85 -5.52
N PHE A 37 8.02 3.70 -5.25
CA PHE A 37 8.89 2.78 -5.98
C PHE A 37 8.43 1.32 -5.86
N GLY A 38 8.18 0.83 -4.63
CA GLY A 38 7.70 -0.53 -4.41
C GLY A 38 6.37 -0.80 -5.12
N SER A 39 5.45 0.16 -5.08
CA SER A 39 4.17 0.06 -5.80
C SER A 39 4.36 -0.07 -7.31
N SER A 40 5.30 0.68 -7.91
CA SER A 40 5.62 0.57 -9.33
C SER A 40 6.18 -0.81 -9.67
N VAL A 41 7.09 -1.36 -8.86
CA VAL A 41 7.61 -2.72 -9.05
C VAL A 41 6.49 -3.76 -9.02
N HIS A 42 5.64 -3.72 -7.99
CA HIS A 42 4.50 -4.64 -7.88
C HIS A 42 3.55 -4.54 -9.09
N ARG A 43 3.29 -3.32 -9.59
CA ARG A 43 2.45 -3.10 -10.76
C ARG A 43 3.08 -3.66 -12.03
N THR A 44 4.37 -3.41 -12.25
CA THR A 44 5.10 -3.92 -13.42
C THR A 44 5.12 -5.45 -13.44
N VAL A 45 5.46 -6.08 -12.32
CA VAL A 45 5.48 -7.55 -12.22
C VAL A 45 4.09 -8.14 -12.46
N LYS A 46 3.05 -7.56 -11.84
CA LYS A 46 1.66 -7.97 -12.08
C LYS A 46 1.27 -7.84 -13.55
N TYR A 47 1.62 -6.74 -14.19
CA TYR A 47 1.33 -6.49 -15.61
C TYR A 47 2.02 -7.54 -16.50
N PHE A 48 3.30 -7.78 -16.27
CA PHE A 48 4.08 -8.78 -16.99
C PHE A 48 3.45 -10.17 -16.92
N TYR A 49 3.18 -10.67 -15.70
CA TYR A 49 2.61 -12.00 -15.54
C TYR A 49 1.17 -12.11 -16.05
N LYS A 50 0.38 -11.04 -16.02
CA LYS A 50 -0.96 -11.04 -16.63
C LYS A 50 -0.89 -11.27 -18.13
N ARG A 51 0.08 -10.67 -18.82
CA ARG A 51 0.28 -10.85 -20.27
C ARG A 51 0.76 -12.26 -20.60
N LEU A 52 1.72 -12.78 -19.83
CA LEU A 52 2.15 -14.17 -19.95
C LEU A 52 0.99 -15.17 -19.79
N LEU A 53 0.14 -14.98 -18.78
CA LEU A 53 -1.03 -15.84 -18.55
C LEU A 53 -2.10 -15.69 -19.65
N ALA A 54 -2.14 -14.57 -20.36
CA ALA A 54 -2.97 -14.38 -21.54
C ALA A 54 -2.39 -15.02 -22.81
N GLY A 55 -1.23 -15.68 -22.72
CA GLY A 55 -0.55 -16.31 -23.85
C GLY A 55 0.28 -15.34 -24.70
N GLU A 56 0.47 -14.11 -24.23
CA GLU A 56 1.32 -13.14 -24.91
C GLU A 56 2.80 -13.48 -24.66
N VAL A 57 3.56 -13.61 -25.74
CA VAL A 57 5.02 -13.84 -25.67
C VAL A 57 5.70 -12.48 -25.40
N PRO A 58 6.67 -12.42 -24.47
CA PRO A 58 7.42 -11.19 -24.17
C PRO A 58 8.09 -10.54 -25.38
#